data_AF-A0A925SIW1-F1
#
_entry.id   AF-A0A925SIW1-F1
#
_cell.length_a   1.000
_cell.length_b   1.000
_cell.length_c   1.000
_cell.angle_alpha   90.00
_cell.angle_beta   90.00
_cell.angle_gamma   90.00
#
_symmetry.space_group_name_H-M   'P 1'
#
loop_
_entity.id
_entity.type
_entity.pdbx_description
1 polymer ?
#
loop_
_entity_poly.entity_id
_entity_poly.type
_entity_poly.pdbx_seq_one_letter_code
_entity_poly.pdbx_strand_id
1 'polypeptide(L)'
;MAMEFGWWIRDPEEGKYQVYVVFHGGSVTWQKHQGHHTPWEPIDEVTAEMWDKLMDEAAKRVPRRLMSPKQFDELKRLRVAAEDGSTPKPLKRGAHLKRARDLPPPEPSA
;
A
#
# COMPACT_ATOMS: atom_id res chain seq x y z
N MET A 1 6.90 -10.10 5.33
CA MET A 1 7.78 -8.99 4.92
C MET A 1 6.94 -7.73 4.94
N ALA A 2 7.29 -6.81 5.85
CA ALA A 2 6.74 -5.46 5.86
C ALA A 2 7.46 -4.64 4.78
N MET A 3 6.75 -3.69 4.17
CA MET A 3 7.28 -2.80 3.16
C MET A 3 7.35 -1.40 3.71
N GLU A 4 8.54 -0.82 3.72
CA GLU A 4 8.81 0.44 4.38
C GLU A 4 9.03 1.52 3.33
N PHE A 5 8.33 2.64 3.45
CA PHE A 5 8.43 3.81 2.58
C PHE A 5 8.80 5.00 3.45
N GLY A 6 9.71 5.84 2.97
CA GLY A 6 10.12 7.03 3.69
C GLY A 6 10.44 8.16 2.75
N TRP A 7 9.87 9.33 2.99
CA TRP A 7 10.17 10.55 2.23
C TRP A 7 10.07 11.77 3.14
N TRP A 8 10.60 12.89 2.68
CA TRP A 8 10.53 14.15 3.40
C TRP A 8 9.44 15.03 2.79
N ILE A 9 8.56 15.57 3.64
CA ILE A 9 7.59 16.60 3.29
C ILE A 9 8.07 17.91 3.92
N ARG A 10 7.80 19.02 3.23
CA ARG A 10 8.01 20.36 3.77
C ARG A 10 6.66 21.04 3.84
N ASP A 11 6.13 21.16 5.04
CA ASP A 11 4.94 21.94 5.29
C ASP A 11 5.29 23.40 5.56
N PRO A 12 4.50 24.35 5.03
CA PRO A 12 4.70 25.76 5.30
C PRO A 12 4.40 26.13 6.76
N GLU A 13 3.56 25.37 7.47
CA GLU A 13 3.19 25.63 8.87
C GLU A 13 4.04 24.83 9.87
N GLU A 14 4.16 23.50 9.72
CA GLU A 14 4.93 22.66 10.64
C GLU A 14 6.44 22.59 10.29
N GLY A 15 6.84 22.97 9.07
CA GLY A 15 8.23 22.85 8.61
C GLY A 15 8.53 21.49 7.96
N LYS A 16 9.82 21.10 7.94
CA LYS A 16 10.25 19.86 7.28
C LYS A 16 10.14 18.67 8.23
N TYR A 17 9.36 17.67 7.88
CA TYR A 17 9.25 16.40 8.61
C TYR A 17 9.44 15.20 7.68
N GLN A 18 9.92 14.09 8.25
CA GLN A 18 10.05 12.83 7.56
C GLN A 18 8.77 12.03 7.78
N VAL A 19 8.15 11.60 6.68
CA VAL A 19 7.05 10.64 6.71
C VAL A 19 7.61 9.26 6.49
N TYR A 20 7.16 8.32 7.30
CA TYR A 20 7.52 6.92 7.21
C TYR A 20 6.28 6.05 7.29
N VAL A 21 6.19 5.11 6.38
CA VAL A 21 5.02 4.29 6.16
C VAL A 21 5.42 2.84 6.12
N VAL A 22 4.76 2.04 6.96
CA VAL A 22 4.96 0.59 7.00
C VAL A 22 3.71 -0.08 6.48
N PHE A 23 3.81 -0.75 5.34
CA PHE A 23 2.76 -1.56 4.76
C PHE A 23 2.97 -3.04 5.12
N HIS A 24 1.98 -3.64 5.77
CA HIS A 24 1.99 -5.06 6.13
C HIS A 24 0.64 -5.71 5.81
N GLY A 25 0.60 -6.48 4.72
CA GLY A 25 -0.44 -7.50 4.45
C GLY A 25 -1.90 -7.05 4.59
N GLY A 26 -2.22 -5.80 4.28
CA GLY A 26 -3.56 -5.23 4.41
C GLY A 26 -3.70 -4.13 5.46
N SER A 27 -2.61 -3.71 6.12
CA SER A 27 -2.59 -2.56 7.01
C SER A 27 -1.44 -1.62 6.66
N VAL A 28 -1.66 -0.32 6.86
CA VAL A 28 -0.66 0.74 6.67
C VAL A 28 -0.54 1.49 7.97
N THR A 29 0.69 1.65 8.45
CA THR A 29 1.00 2.46 9.63
C THR A 29 1.81 3.66 9.19
N TRP A 30 1.35 4.84 9.59
CA TRP A 30 1.94 6.12 9.24
C TRP A 30 2.63 6.70 10.47
N GLN A 31 3.86 7.14 10.30
CA GLN A 31 4.66 7.77 11.34
C GLN A 31 5.34 9.01 10.77
N LYS A 32 5.40 10.10 11.54
CA LYS A 32 6.19 11.30 11.24
C LYS A 32 7.32 11.46 12.23
N HIS A 33 8.38 12.11 11.79
CA HIS A 33 9.52 12.46 12.63
C HIS A 33 10.04 13.84 12.21
N GLN A 34 10.16 14.75 13.18
CA GLN A 34 10.64 16.11 12.95
C GLN A 34 11.88 16.38 13.80
N GLY A 35 13.07 16.18 13.22
CA GLY A 35 14.35 16.58 13.81
C GLY A 35 15.08 15.46 14.55
N HIS A 36 16.42 15.56 14.61
CA HIS A 36 17.35 14.46 14.95
C HIS A 36 17.11 13.76 16.31
N HIS A 37 16.42 14.40 17.25
CA HIS A 37 16.22 13.90 18.62
C HIS A 37 14.74 13.64 18.98
N THR A 38 13.84 13.73 18.01
CA THR A 38 12.40 13.57 18.22
C THR A 38 12.02 12.09 18.04
N PRO A 39 11.13 11.51 18.85
CA PRO A 39 10.61 10.17 18.59
C PRO A 39 9.80 10.14 17.28
N TRP A 40 9.58 8.94 16.75
CA TRP A 40 8.60 8.74 15.68
C TRP A 40 7.20 8.84 16.28
N GLU A 41 6.37 9.72 15.75
CA GLU A 41 5.01 9.95 16.19
C GLU A 41 4.03 9.37 15.18
N PRO A 42 2.96 8.68 15.60
CA PRO A 42 1.93 8.22 14.68
C PRO A 42 1.25 9.42 14.01
N ILE A 43 0.94 9.29 12.72
CA ILE A 43 0.14 10.29 12.00
C ILE A 43 -1.32 9.84 12.07
N ASP A 44 -2.13 10.54 12.86
CA ASP A 44 -3.57 10.27 12.97
C ASP A 44 -4.36 10.79 11.76
N GLU A 45 -3.93 11.93 11.20
CA GLU A 45 -4.57 12.58 10.05
C GLU A 45 -3.71 12.42 8.79
N VAL A 46 -4.01 11.39 8.01
CA VAL A 46 -3.32 11.14 6.73
C VAL A 46 -4.03 11.89 5.61
N THR A 47 -3.34 12.84 5.00
CA THR A 47 -3.90 13.64 3.90
C THR A 47 -3.88 12.89 2.56
N ALA A 48 -4.69 13.36 1.60
CA ALA A 48 -4.71 12.79 0.24
C ALA A 48 -3.33 12.88 -0.45
N GLU A 49 -2.59 13.98 -0.23
CA GLU A 49 -1.24 14.15 -0.78
C GLU A 49 -0.25 13.09 -0.27
N MET A 50 -0.34 12.72 1.01
CA MET A 50 0.46 11.65 1.59
C MET A 50 0.16 10.31 0.92
N TRP A 51 -1.12 10.02 0.67
CA TRP A 51 -1.54 8.83 -0.08
C TRP A 51 -1.05 8.84 -1.53
N ASP A 52 -1.10 9.98 -2.22
CA ASP A 52 -0.57 10.11 -3.58
C ASP A 52 0.93 9.83 -3.64
N LYS A 53 1.71 10.34 -2.66
CA LYS A 53 3.14 10.06 -2.56
C LYS A 53 3.43 8.58 -2.30
N LEU A 54 2.68 7.95 -1.40
CA LEU A 54 2.80 6.52 -1.14
C LEU A 54 2.52 5.70 -2.41
N MET A 55 1.50 6.07 -3.17
CA MET A 55 1.14 5.40 -4.41
C MET A 55 2.21 5.54 -5.50
N ASP A 56 2.80 6.72 -5.65
CA ASP A 56 3.91 6.96 -6.58
C ASP A 56 5.17 6.14 -6.21
N GLU A 57 5.55 6.13 -4.94
CA GLU A 57 6.68 5.34 -4.45
C GLU A 57 6.43 3.82 -4.61
N ALA A 58 5.21 3.36 -4.32
CA ALA A 58 4.82 1.97 -4.52
C ALA A 58 4.84 1.59 -6.00
N ALA A 59 4.32 2.45 -6.89
CA ALA A 59 4.31 2.23 -8.33
C ALA A 59 5.73 2.07 -8.90
N LYS A 60 6.70 2.86 -8.43
CA LYS A 60 8.12 2.73 -8.81
C LYS A 60 8.75 1.41 -8.37
N ARG A 61 8.24 0.77 -7.32
CA ARG A 61 8.77 -0.50 -6.77
C ARG A 61 8.25 -1.74 -7.49
N VAL A 62 7.10 -1.66 -8.14
CA VAL A 62 6.53 -2.76 -8.95
C VAL A 62 7.45 -3.20 -10.10
N PRO A 63 7.90 -2.33 -11.03
CA PRO A 63 8.78 -2.74 -12.12
C PRO A 63 10.15 -3.21 -11.61
N ARG A 64 10.58 -2.72 -10.44
CA ARG A 64 11.83 -3.14 -9.77
C ARG A 64 11.71 -4.47 -9.04
N ARG A 65 10.53 -5.11 -9.03
CA ARG A 65 10.20 -6.34 -8.30
C ARG A 65 10.44 -6.24 -6.78
N LEU A 66 10.53 -5.03 -6.26
CA LEU A 66 10.57 -4.76 -4.81
C LEU A 66 9.18 -4.82 -4.20
N MET A 67 8.14 -4.76 -5.04
CA MET A 67 6.74 -4.89 -4.67
C MET A 67 6.04 -5.86 -5.62
N SER A 68 5.26 -6.80 -5.07
CA SER A 68 4.39 -7.64 -5.89
C SER A 68 3.21 -6.82 -6.43
N PRO A 69 2.76 -7.04 -7.68
CA PRO A 69 1.55 -6.40 -8.21
C PRO A 69 0.32 -6.61 -7.33
N LYS A 70 0.22 -7.75 -6.62
CA LYS A 70 -0.88 -8.02 -5.68
C LYS A 70 -0.84 -7.10 -4.45
N GLN A 71 0.35 -6.81 -3.92
CA GLN A 71 0.53 -5.89 -2.81
C GLN A 71 0.19 -4.45 -3.23
N PHE A 72 0.51 -4.09 -4.47
CA PHE A 72 0.13 -2.80 -5.02
C PHE A 72 -1.39 -2.67 -5.20
N ASP A 73 -2.08 -3.74 -5.61
CA ASP A 73 -3.55 -3.75 -5.69
C ASP A 73 -4.20 -3.63 -4.29
N GLU A 74 -3.65 -4.33 -3.28
CA GLU A 74 -4.07 -4.17 -1.89
C GLU A 74 -3.94 -2.70 -1.44
N LEU A 75 -2.81 -2.06 -1.72
CA LEU A 75 -2.58 -0.66 -1.38
C LEU A 75 -3.57 0.30 -2.04
N LYS A 76 -3.94 0.07 -3.31
CA LYS A 76 -4.98 0.84 -4.02
C LYS A 76 -6.33 0.74 -3.30
N ARG A 77 -6.71 -0.46 -2.87
CA ARG A 77 -7.97 -0.66 -2.13
C ARG A 77 -7.95 0.05 -0.79
N LEU A 78 -6.80 0.06 -0.10
CA LEU A 78 -6.65 0.79 1.15
C LEU A 78 -6.86 2.29 0.95
N ARG A 79 -6.33 2.87 -0.14
CA ARG A 79 -6.55 4.28 -0.48
C ARG A 79 -8.03 4.58 -0.69
N VAL A 80 -8.72 3.80 -1.52
CA VAL A 80 -10.16 4.00 -1.80
C VAL A 80 -10.98 3.92 -0.50
N ALA A 81 -10.65 2.96 0.35
CA ALA A 81 -11.36 2.75 1.61
C ALA A 81 -11.06 3.85 2.65
N ALA A 82 -9.84 4.43 2.63
CA ALA A 82 -9.50 5.61 3.42
C ALA A 82 -10.31 6.86 3.00
N GLU A 83 -10.57 7.04 1.70
CA GLU A 83 -11.40 8.16 1.21
C GLU A 83 -12.89 7.96 1.50
N ASP A 84 -13.37 6.71 1.51
CA ASP A 84 -14.77 6.37 1.78
C ASP A 84 -15.12 6.36 3.30
N GLY A 85 -14.12 6.59 4.17
CA GLY A 85 -14.28 6.49 5.63
C GLY A 85 -14.60 5.07 6.13
N SER A 86 -14.48 4.07 5.25
CA SER A 86 -14.87 2.69 5.49
C SER A 86 -13.60 1.84 5.63
N THR A 87 -13.34 1.26 6.80
CA THR A 87 -12.13 0.45 6.99
C THR A 87 -12.14 -0.76 6.05
N PRO A 88 -11.13 -0.90 5.16
CA PRO A 88 -11.09 -1.98 4.19
C PRO A 88 -10.90 -3.31 4.91
N LYS A 89 -11.84 -4.24 4.69
CA LYS A 89 -11.77 -5.59 5.24
C LYS A 89 -10.55 -6.32 4.65
N PRO A 90 -9.63 -6.87 5.48
CA PRO A 90 -8.46 -7.57 4.97
C PRO A 90 -8.89 -8.80 4.16
N LEU A 91 -8.30 -8.99 2.97
CA LEU A 91 -8.53 -10.16 2.14
C LEU A 91 -8.09 -11.41 2.92
N LYS A 92 -9.03 -12.34 3.18
CA LYS A 92 -8.71 -13.62 3.79
C LYS A 92 -7.69 -14.34 2.91
N ARG A 93 -6.43 -14.42 3.37
CA ARG A 93 -5.41 -15.30 2.80
C ARG A 93 -5.80 -16.75 3.09
N GLY A 94 -6.67 -17.31 2.27
CA GLY A 94 -7.23 -18.63 2.49
C GLY A 94 -8.24 -19.03 1.42
N ALA A 95 -7.79 -19.15 0.17
CA ALA A 95 -8.47 -19.95 -0.82
C ALA A 95 -7.40 -20.65 -1.65
N HIS A 96 -7.11 -21.88 -1.25
CA HIS A 96 -6.34 -22.85 -1.99
C HIS A 96 -6.95 -22.92 -3.40
N LEU A 97 -6.26 -22.39 -4.41
CA LEU A 97 -6.65 -22.52 -5.82
C LEU A 97 -6.46 -23.98 -6.23
N LYS A 98 -7.42 -24.83 -5.86
CA LYS A 98 -7.60 -26.16 -6.41
C LYS A 98 -8.63 -26.04 -7.54
N ARG A 99 -8.28 -26.69 -8.67
CA ARG A 99 -9.08 -27.04 -9.85
C ARG A 99 -8.82 -26.18 -11.10
N ALA A 100 -7.75 -26.53 -11.80
CA ALA A 100 -7.73 -26.54 -13.26
C ALA A 100 -7.99 -27.99 -13.70
N ARG A 101 -9.26 -28.35 -13.88
CA ARG A 101 -9.75 -29.54 -14.59
C ARG A 101 -11.22 -29.27 -14.92
N ASP A 102 -11.46 -28.43 -15.94
CA ASP A 102 -12.70 -28.42 -16.74
C ASP A 102 -12.54 -27.48 -17.94
N LEU A 103 -11.52 -27.72 -18.79
CA LEU A 103 -11.58 -27.20 -20.16
C LEU A 103 -12.06 -28.36 -21.04
N PRO A 104 -13.20 -28.24 -21.74
CA PRO A 104 -13.55 -29.18 -22.80
C PRO A 104 -12.54 -29.03 -23.97
N PRO A 105 -12.14 -30.14 -24.61
CA PRO A 105 -11.21 -30.08 -25.74
C PRO A 105 -11.85 -29.38 -26.95
N PRO A 106 -11.08 -28.64 -27.77
CA PRO A 106 -11.60 -28.01 -28.97
C PRO A 106 -12.02 -29.07 -30.00
N GLU A 107 -13.22 -28.92 -30.55
CA GLU A 107 -13.74 -29.79 -31.60
C GLU A 107 -12.89 -29.67 -32.89
N PRO A 108 -12.63 -30.78 -33.60
CA PRO A 108 -11.96 -30.73 -34.89
C PRO A 108 -12.93 -30.29 -35.99
N SER A 109 -12.68 -29.13 -36.61
CA SER A 109 -13.34 -28.77 -37.87
C SER A 109 -12.75 -29.60 -39.01
N ALA A 110 -13.61 -30.39 -39.65
CA ALA A 110 -13.40 -31.02 -40.95
C ALA A 110 -13.56 -30.01 -42.10
#